data_AF-A0A948AM17-F1
#
_entry.id   AF-A0A948AM17-F1
#
_cell.length_a   1.000
_cell.length_b   1.000
_cell.length_c   1.000
_cell.angle_alpha   90.00
_cell.angle_beta   90.00
_cell.angle_gamma   90.00
#
_symmetry.space_group_name_H-M   'P 1'
#
loop_
_entity.id
_entity.type
_entity.pdbx_description
1 polymer ?
#
loop_
_entity_poly.entity_id
_entity_poly.type
_entity_poly.pdbx_seq_one_letter_code
_entity_poly.pdbx_strand_id
1 'polypeptide(L)'
;MKCLKMVLCLSILGQAAAAQLVVFDNSHAPGHEMYDDFIADLTSRGYTVEKRSTPLMDNGDADVIVLMPEDAYAADGNAYTSQEAVWLMEFVDSGKGLFAGLCPNIDYWSNLLEVMDEFGIASGYYICNPAYYIYFTSHPLFAGVQEMGNEFSYCLSLTASFPSTAIASDGLHDYVACYENEARGDGAAVWVSQYRMMSDDGLDDYDNLAFLRNAFAWLSHGGDVADEASSWGEVKRLYR
;
A
#
# COMPACT_ATOMS: atom_id res chain seq x y z
N MET A 1 -44.63 40.03 -18.02
CA MET A 1 -43.61 40.03 -16.93
C MET A 1 -42.98 38.64 -16.87
N LYS A 2 -41.73 38.49 -17.31
CA LYS A 2 -40.95 37.25 -17.17
C LYS A 2 -39.84 37.52 -16.16
N CYS A 3 -39.87 36.80 -15.04
CA CYS A 3 -38.89 36.91 -13.96
C CYS A 3 -37.65 36.10 -14.37
N LEU A 4 -36.51 36.76 -14.56
CA LEU A 4 -35.23 36.14 -14.86
C LEU A 4 -34.63 35.62 -13.55
N LYS A 5 -34.53 34.30 -13.38
CA LYS A 5 -33.74 33.69 -12.29
C LYS A 5 -32.26 33.88 -12.59
N MET A 6 -31.60 34.75 -11.84
CA MET A 6 -30.15 34.90 -11.83
C MET A 6 -29.57 33.69 -11.08
N VAL A 7 -28.96 32.76 -11.81
CA VAL A 7 -28.19 31.66 -11.22
C VAL A 7 -26.85 32.26 -10.78
N LEU A 8 -26.64 32.31 -9.47
CA LEU A 8 -25.36 32.65 -8.88
C LEU A 8 -24.39 31.50 -9.19
N CYS A 9 -23.46 31.70 -10.12
CA CYS A 9 -22.24 30.89 -10.17
C CYS A 9 -21.41 31.26 -8.93
N LEU A 10 -21.60 30.52 -7.82
CA LEU A 10 -20.55 30.45 -6.81
C LEU A 10 -19.34 29.80 -7.48
N SER A 11 -18.32 30.60 -7.74
CA SER A 11 -16.98 30.13 -8.00
C SER A 11 -16.55 29.27 -6.81
N ILE A 12 -16.53 27.95 -6.99
CA ILE A 12 -15.81 27.03 -6.13
C ILE A 12 -14.33 27.36 -6.33
N LEU A 13 -13.81 28.29 -5.54
CA LEU A 13 -12.39 28.36 -5.28
C LEU A 13 -12.07 27.07 -4.54
N GLY A 14 -11.49 26.09 -5.24
CA GLY A 14 -11.04 24.86 -4.65
C GLY A 14 -10.15 25.20 -3.46
N GLN A 15 -10.59 24.82 -2.26
CA GLN A 15 -9.65 24.64 -1.16
C GLN A 15 -8.64 23.64 -1.69
N ALA A 16 -7.37 24.05 -1.79
CA ALA A 16 -6.29 23.10 -1.97
C ALA A 16 -6.47 22.06 -0.84
N ALA A 17 -6.72 20.81 -1.21
CA ALA A 17 -6.73 19.72 -0.24
C ALA A 17 -5.42 19.83 0.56
N ALA A 18 -5.50 19.66 1.88
CA ALA A 18 -4.29 19.60 2.68
C ALA A 18 -3.39 18.48 2.11
N ALA A 19 -2.10 18.77 1.94
CA ALA A 19 -1.15 17.76 1.49
C ALA A 19 -1.21 16.59 2.49
N GLN A 20 -1.40 15.39 1.96
CA GLN A 20 -1.55 14.19 2.78
C GLN A 20 -0.18 13.74 3.30
N LEU A 21 -0.12 13.43 4.60
CA LEU A 21 1.11 13.02 5.27
C LEU A 21 1.28 11.51 5.18
N VAL A 22 2.30 11.07 4.46
CA VAL A 22 2.74 9.67 4.38
C VAL A 22 3.96 9.50 5.27
N VAL A 23 3.88 8.61 6.25
CA VAL A 23 4.99 8.30 7.15
C VAL A 23 5.50 6.89 6.85
N PHE A 24 6.75 6.79 6.45
CA PHE A 24 7.50 5.54 6.43
C PHE A 24 8.03 5.28 7.84
N ASP A 25 7.61 4.17 8.44
CA ASP A 25 8.09 3.76 9.76
C ASP A 25 9.55 3.29 9.67
N ASN A 26 10.43 4.02 10.37
CA ASN A 26 11.83 3.67 10.54
C ASN A 26 12.14 3.20 11.97
N SER A 27 11.14 3.13 12.85
CA SER A 27 11.39 2.75 14.25
C SER A 27 11.73 1.26 14.40
N HIS A 28 11.25 0.42 13.47
CA HIS A 28 11.49 -1.04 13.48
C HIS A 28 12.47 -1.55 12.41
N ALA A 29 12.73 -0.79 11.36
CA ALA A 29 13.61 -1.22 10.26
C ALA A 29 14.47 -0.05 9.73
N PRO A 30 15.51 0.37 10.46
CA PRO A 30 16.28 1.58 10.14
C PRO A 30 17.27 1.37 8.97
N GLY A 31 16.87 1.77 7.76
CA GLY A 31 17.72 1.83 6.58
C GLY A 31 16.86 1.98 5.33
N HIS A 32 16.93 3.15 4.68
CA HIS A 32 15.86 3.58 3.75
C HIS A 32 16.35 4.27 2.50
N GLU A 33 17.64 4.23 2.19
CA GLU A 33 18.14 4.82 0.94
C GLU A 33 17.50 4.13 -0.28
N MET A 34 17.03 2.90 -0.12
CA MET A 34 16.43 2.11 -1.19
C MET A 34 14.99 2.47 -1.57
N TYR A 35 14.37 3.48 -0.96
CA TYR A 35 13.00 3.89 -1.29
C TYR A 35 12.94 5.36 -1.72
N ASP A 36 14.10 5.97 -1.99
CA ASP A 36 14.21 7.40 -2.26
C ASP A 36 13.51 7.80 -3.56
N ASP A 37 13.53 6.95 -4.58
CA ASP A 37 12.88 7.24 -5.86
C ASP A 37 11.34 7.20 -5.72
N PHE A 38 10.82 6.25 -4.95
CA PHE A 38 9.37 6.19 -4.69
C PHE A 38 8.89 7.36 -3.83
N ILE A 39 9.69 7.75 -2.82
CA ILE A 39 9.41 8.93 -1.99
C ILE A 39 9.45 10.21 -2.83
N ALA A 40 10.40 10.33 -3.75
CA ALA A 40 10.45 11.44 -4.70
C ALA A 40 9.20 11.47 -5.60
N ASP A 41 8.72 10.32 -6.07
CA ASP A 41 7.49 10.23 -6.85
C ASP A 41 6.27 10.71 -6.07
N LEU A 42 6.05 10.19 -4.86
CA LEU A 42 4.96 10.63 -3.98
C LEU A 42 5.05 12.14 -3.69
N THR A 43 6.25 12.64 -3.39
CA THR A 43 6.45 14.08 -3.15
C THR A 43 6.10 14.91 -4.39
N SER A 44 6.46 14.44 -5.60
CA SER A 44 6.12 15.10 -6.86
C SER A 44 4.61 15.14 -7.12
N ARG A 45 3.87 14.20 -6.54
CA ARG A 45 2.40 14.09 -6.60
C ARG A 45 1.68 14.90 -5.51
N GLY A 46 2.42 15.62 -4.67
CA GLY A 46 1.85 16.54 -3.68
C GLY A 46 1.65 15.94 -2.28
N TYR A 47 2.12 14.72 -2.04
CA TYR A 47 2.18 14.17 -0.69
C TYR A 47 3.31 14.84 0.11
N THR A 48 3.09 15.00 1.42
CA THR A 48 4.19 15.25 2.35
C THR A 48 4.68 13.89 2.81
N VAL A 49 5.95 13.55 2.54
CA VAL A 49 6.49 12.23 2.87
C VAL A 49 7.59 12.38 3.91
N GLU A 50 7.46 11.65 5.01
CA GLU A 50 8.43 11.66 6.10
C GLU A 50 8.89 10.24 6.44
N LYS A 51 10.18 10.12 6.73
CA LYS A 51 10.78 8.91 7.32
C LYS A 51 10.96 9.17 8.81
N ARG A 52 10.28 8.42 9.68
CA ARG A 52 10.27 8.70 11.11
C ARG A 52 10.79 7.54 11.93
N SER A 53 11.80 7.81 12.75
CA SER A 53 12.35 6.85 13.72
C SER A 53 11.79 7.05 15.13
N THR A 54 10.80 7.93 15.30
CA THR A 54 10.05 8.06 16.55
C THR A 54 9.22 6.81 16.80
N PRO A 55 8.90 6.47 18.07
CA PRO A 55 8.00 5.35 18.37
C PRO A 55 6.75 5.39 17.48
N LEU A 56 6.33 4.23 16.96
CA LEU A 56 5.25 4.15 15.97
C LEU A 56 3.99 4.90 16.42
N MET A 57 3.63 4.76 17.70
CA MET A 57 2.44 5.38 18.30
C MET A 57 2.44 6.91 18.33
N ASP A 58 3.60 7.55 18.14
CA ASP A 58 3.72 9.01 18.08
C ASP A 58 3.34 9.58 16.70
N ASN A 59 3.02 8.72 15.72
CA ASN A 59 2.68 9.11 14.34
C ASN A 59 1.18 9.26 14.07
N GLY A 60 0.40 9.63 15.09
CA GLY A 60 -1.06 9.80 14.96
C GLY A 60 -1.51 10.95 14.05
N ASP A 61 -0.58 11.81 13.63
CA ASP A 61 -0.80 12.87 12.64
C ASP A 61 -0.72 12.39 11.19
N ALA A 62 -0.17 11.20 10.93
CA ALA A 62 -0.08 10.64 9.59
C ALA A 62 -1.46 10.35 8.97
N ASP A 63 -1.55 10.46 7.65
CA ASP A 63 -2.70 9.99 6.86
C ASP A 63 -2.49 8.56 6.40
N VAL A 64 -1.26 8.20 6.04
CA VAL A 64 -0.85 6.84 5.69
C VAL A 64 0.42 6.47 6.45
N ILE A 65 0.43 5.27 7.03
CA ILE A 65 1.63 4.63 7.59
C ILE A 65 2.11 3.55 6.63
N VAL A 66 3.41 3.53 6.36
CA VAL A 66 4.08 2.52 5.53
C VAL A 66 4.99 1.68 6.41
N LEU A 67 4.75 0.36 6.45
CA LEU A 67 5.57 -0.61 7.17
C LEU A 67 6.54 -1.30 6.20
N MET A 68 7.84 -1.29 6.53
CA MET A 68 8.92 -1.76 5.67
C MET A 68 9.76 -2.86 6.34
N PRO A 69 9.43 -4.15 6.19
CA PRO A 69 10.03 -5.24 6.94
C PRO A 69 11.40 -5.73 6.59
N GLU A 70 11.92 -5.28 5.47
CA GLU A 70 13.13 -5.85 4.92
C GLU A 70 14.31 -5.77 5.88
N ASP A 71 14.46 -4.67 6.62
CA ASP A 71 15.75 -4.35 7.23
C ASP A 71 15.95 -4.92 8.64
N ALA A 72 14.95 -5.59 9.21
CA ALA A 72 15.12 -6.27 10.50
C ALA A 72 16.09 -7.47 10.41
N TYR A 73 16.36 -7.98 9.20
CA TYR A 73 17.37 -9.03 9.01
C TYR A 73 18.81 -8.48 8.98
N ALA A 74 19.01 -7.24 8.55
CA ALA A 74 20.35 -6.69 8.30
C ALA A 74 20.82 -5.68 9.36
N ALA A 75 19.93 -5.08 10.16
CA ALA A 75 20.34 -4.06 11.13
C ALA A 75 19.41 -3.98 12.37
N ASP A 76 19.70 -4.77 13.43
CA ASP A 76 19.17 -4.56 14.79
C ASP A 76 17.64 -4.29 14.91
N GLY A 77 16.84 -4.72 13.93
CA GLY A 77 15.41 -4.40 13.86
C GLY A 77 14.66 -5.06 15.01
N ASN A 78 13.75 -4.30 15.63
CA ASN A 78 12.95 -4.79 16.74
C ASN A 78 11.58 -5.22 16.23
N ALA A 79 11.05 -6.32 16.73
CA ALA A 79 9.65 -6.67 16.47
C ALA A 79 8.73 -5.55 16.99
N TYR A 80 7.64 -5.29 16.27
CA TYR A 80 6.51 -4.51 16.81
C TYR A 80 6.07 -5.12 18.14
N THR A 81 5.64 -4.28 19.08
CA THR A 81 5.04 -4.69 20.35
C THR A 81 3.54 -4.94 20.18
N SER A 82 2.93 -5.66 21.12
CA SER A 82 1.47 -5.85 21.11
C SER A 82 0.71 -4.52 21.26
N GLN A 83 1.31 -3.52 21.93
CA GLN A 83 0.70 -2.19 22.05
C GLN A 83 0.72 -1.44 20.70
N GLU A 84 1.80 -1.58 19.93
CA GLU A 84 1.90 -1.01 18.58
C GLU A 84 0.95 -1.72 17.60
N ALA A 85 0.77 -3.03 17.73
CA ALA A 85 -0.23 -3.77 16.97
C ALA A 85 -1.65 -3.25 17.23
N VAL A 86 -2.03 -3.08 18.51
CA VAL A 86 -3.31 -2.47 18.89
C VAL A 86 -3.46 -1.06 18.32
N TRP A 87 -2.41 -0.25 18.41
CA TRP A 87 -2.42 1.10 17.88
C TRP A 87 -2.60 1.14 16.35
N LEU A 88 -1.96 0.23 15.60
CA LEU A 88 -2.14 0.14 14.14
C LEU A 88 -3.60 -0.17 13.76
N MET A 89 -4.24 -1.07 14.50
CA MET A 89 -5.65 -1.39 14.30
C MET A 89 -6.54 -0.17 14.58
N GLU A 90 -6.30 0.53 15.69
CA GLU A 90 -7.01 1.77 16.04
C GLU A 90 -6.76 2.91 15.04
N PHE A 91 -5.54 3.01 14.52
CA PHE A 91 -5.16 3.99 13.49
C PHE A 91 -5.98 3.78 12.23
N VAL A 92 -6.05 2.56 11.70
CA VAL A 92 -6.88 2.22 10.53
C VAL A 92 -8.36 2.45 10.85
N ASP A 93 -8.86 1.98 11.99
CA ASP A 93 -10.27 2.18 12.42
C ASP A 93 -10.66 3.65 12.61
N SER A 94 -9.69 4.57 12.65
CA SER A 94 -9.93 6.02 12.69
C SER A 94 -10.07 6.68 11.31
N GLY A 95 -10.04 5.90 10.24
CA GLY A 95 -10.16 6.39 8.86
C GLY A 95 -8.82 6.66 8.17
N LYS A 96 -7.75 6.01 8.60
CA LYS A 96 -6.40 6.20 8.08
C LYS A 96 -5.93 5.01 7.25
N GLY A 97 -4.92 5.24 6.43
CA GLY A 97 -4.36 4.25 5.53
C GLY A 97 -3.16 3.49 6.11
N LEU A 98 -3.10 2.18 5.88
CA LEU A 98 -1.92 1.37 6.18
C LEU A 98 -1.43 0.68 4.91
N PHE A 99 -0.15 0.84 4.58
CA PHE A 99 0.51 0.05 3.55
C PHE A 99 1.59 -0.81 4.20
N ALA A 100 1.61 -2.11 3.90
CA ALA A 100 2.63 -3.03 4.37
C ALA A 100 3.18 -3.86 3.21
N GLY A 101 4.44 -3.59 2.86
CA GLY A 101 5.23 -4.54 2.09
C GLY A 101 5.67 -5.68 2.98
N LEU A 102 5.63 -6.93 2.56
CA LEU A 102 6.05 -8.05 3.41
C LEU A 102 7.35 -8.67 2.94
N CYS A 103 8.08 -9.29 3.87
CA CYS A 103 9.26 -10.10 3.56
C CYS A 103 9.01 -11.56 3.99
N PRO A 104 9.64 -12.55 3.34
CA PRO A 104 9.56 -13.97 3.70
C PRO A 104 9.90 -14.31 5.16
N ASN A 105 10.53 -13.38 5.87
CA ASN A 105 10.94 -13.52 7.26
C ASN A 105 9.98 -12.79 8.23
N ILE A 106 8.71 -12.62 7.84
CA ILE A 106 7.70 -11.97 8.70
C ILE A 106 7.49 -12.67 10.06
N ASP A 107 7.86 -13.95 10.19
CA ASP A 107 7.75 -14.70 11.44
C ASP A 107 8.57 -14.07 12.59
N TYR A 108 9.57 -13.24 12.29
CA TYR A 108 10.28 -12.45 13.29
C TYR A 108 9.41 -11.35 13.91
N TRP A 109 8.25 -11.07 13.34
CA TRP A 109 7.35 -9.97 13.66
C TRP A 109 5.97 -10.49 14.06
N SER A 110 5.93 -11.38 15.04
CA SER A 110 4.70 -12.06 15.47
C SER A 110 3.52 -11.11 15.76
N ASN A 111 3.78 -9.90 16.27
CA ASN A 111 2.73 -8.92 16.53
C ASN A 111 2.16 -8.28 15.26
N LEU A 112 2.91 -8.24 14.14
CA LEU A 112 2.35 -7.82 12.86
C LEU A 112 1.40 -8.90 12.30
N LEU A 113 1.66 -10.18 12.58
CA LEU A 113 0.73 -11.26 12.24
C LEU A 113 -0.62 -11.12 12.97
N GLU A 114 -0.61 -10.59 14.21
CA GLU A 114 -1.85 -10.29 14.95
C GLU A 114 -2.64 -9.16 14.27
N VAL A 115 -1.96 -8.11 13.78
CA VAL A 115 -2.62 -7.04 13.00
C VAL A 115 -3.21 -7.59 11.70
N MET A 116 -2.49 -8.46 11.00
CA MET A 116 -2.99 -9.11 9.79
C MET A 116 -4.23 -9.96 10.07
N ASP A 117 -4.22 -10.76 11.14
CA ASP A 117 -5.34 -11.63 11.53
C ASP A 117 -6.61 -10.83 11.86
N GLU A 118 -6.49 -9.69 12.55
CA GLU A 118 -7.64 -8.82 12.81
C GLU A 118 -8.25 -8.27 11.51
N PHE A 119 -7.41 -7.96 10.52
CA PHE A 119 -7.90 -7.57 9.19
C PHE A 119 -8.39 -8.76 8.36
N GLY A 120 -8.32 -10.01 8.85
CA GLY A 120 -8.72 -11.21 8.14
C GLY A 120 -7.69 -11.69 7.11
N ILE A 121 -6.42 -11.32 7.29
CA ILE A 121 -5.31 -11.66 6.41
C ILE A 121 -4.37 -12.61 7.15
N ALA A 122 -4.05 -13.73 6.52
CA ALA A 122 -3.01 -14.63 6.98
C ALA A 122 -1.83 -14.61 6.00
N SER A 123 -0.62 -14.84 6.50
CA SER A 123 0.56 -15.11 5.68
C SER A 123 1.05 -16.54 5.83
N GLY A 124 1.55 -17.12 4.75
CA GLY A 124 2.27 -18.38 4.73
C GLY A 124 3.58 -18.24 3.98
N TYR A 125 4.60 -18.97 4.44
CA TYR A 125 5.87 -19.01 3.72
C TYR A 125 5.72 -19.74 2.39
N TYR A 126 6.11 -19.08 1.29
CA TYR A 126 6.07 -19.68 -0.03
C TYR A 126 7.21 -19.16 -0.91
N ILE A 127 7.96 -20.06 -1.54
CA ILE A 127 8.89 -19.65 -2.59
C ILE A 127 8.09 -19.61 -3.89
N CYS A 128 7.76 -18.40 -4.32
CA CYS A 128 7.13 -18.20 -5.62
C CYS A 128 8.03 -18.72 -6.74
N ASN A 129 7.45 -19.45 -7.69
CA ASN A 129 8.10 -19.71 -8.96
C ASN A 129 7.91 -18.47 -9.84
N PRO A 130 8.97 -17.88 -10.42
CA PRO A 130 8.87 -16.70 -11.28
C PRO A 130 8.02 -16.92 -12.55
N ALA A 131 7.57 -18.13 -12.83
CA ALA A 131 6.78 -18.48 -14.01
C ALA A 131 5.24 -18.36 -13.85
N TYR A 132 4.73 -17.88 -12.72
CA TYR A 132 3.28 -17.81 -12.49
C TYR A 132 2.64 -16.54 -13.06
N TYR A 133 1.49 -16.71 -13.72
CA TYR A 133 0.63 -15.61 -14.15
C TYR A 133 -0.13 -15.07 -12.94
N ILE A 134 -0.06 -13.76 -12.72
CA ILE A 134 -0.86 -13.09 -11.70
C ILE A 134 -2.17 -12.62 -12.32
N TYR A 135 -3.27 -12.97 -11.65
CA TYR A 135 -4.61 -12.51 -11.95
C TYR A 135 -4.96 -11.36 -11.02
N PHE A 136 -5.30 -10.21 -11.61
CA PHE A 136 -5.83 -9.06 -10.89
C PHE A 136 -7.37 -9.11 -10.89
N THR A 137 -7.97 -8.72 -9.77
CA THR A 137 -9.41 -8.42 -9.73
C THR A 137 -9.68 -7.05 -10.37
N SER A 138 -10.94 -6.67 -10.53
CA SER A 138 -11.32 -5.33 -11.04
C SER A 138 -11.17 -4.22 -9.99
N HIS A 139 -10.21 -4.35 -9.08
CA HIS A 139 -10.01 -3.43 -7.97
C HIS A 139 -9.34 -2.12 -8.44
N PRO A 140 -9.72 -0.93 -7.91
CA PRO A 140 -9.14 0.36 -8.31
C PRO A 140 -7.61 0.42 -8.23
N LEU A 141 -7.01 -0.35 -7.32
CA LEU A 141 -5.55 -0.44 -7.20
C LEU A 141 -4.84 -0.93 -8.48
N PHE A 142 -5.54 -1.68 -9.33
CA PHE A 142 -5.02 -2.19 -10.59
C PHE A 142 -5.48 -1.38 -11.81
N ALA A 143 -6.05 -0.19 -11.62
CA ALA A 143 -6.36 0.70 -12.74
C ALA A 143 -5.10 0.99 -13.56
N GLY A 144 -5.10 0.59 -14.84
CA GLY A 144 -3.96 0.74 -15.74
C GLY A 144 -2.82 -0.26 -15.55
N VAL A 145 -2.86 -1.12 -14.52
CA VAL A 145 -1.83 -2.15 -14.24
C VAL A 145 -2.10 -3.39 -15.11
N GLN A 146 -1.12 -3.78 -15.92
CA GLN A 146 -1.19 -4.98 -16.77
C GLN A 146 -0.29 -6.10 -16.27
N GLU A 147 0.82 -5.77 -15.62
CA GLU A 147 1.77 -6.73 -15.08
C GLU A 147 2.42 -6.17 -13.81
N MET A 148 2.58 -7.01 -12.79
CA MET A 148 3.37 -6.66 -11.61
C MET A 148 4.62 -7.52 -11.58
N GLY A 149 5.72 -6.92 -11.14
CA GLY A 149 7.02 -7.55 -11.16
C GLY A 149 7.17 -8.64 -10.13
N ASN A 150 7.48 -9.83 -10.61
CA ASN A 150 7.84 -10.96 -9.78
C ASN A 150 9.36 -10.96 -9.51
N GLU A 151 9.89 -9.97 -8.78
CA GLU A 151 11.08 -10.20 -7.95
C GLU A 151 10.73 -11.10 -6.73
N PHE A 152 9.79 -12.02 -6.91
CA PHE A 152 9.37 -13.02 -5.94
C PHE A 152 10.30 -14.24 -5.95
N SER A 153 11.62 -14.03 -6.07
CA SER A 153 12.57 -15.10 -5.75
C SER A 153 12.36 -15.60 -4.32
N TYR A 154 11.78 -14.73 -3.46
CA TYR A 154 11.23 -15.06 -2.16
C TYR A 154 10.02 -14.15 -1.87
N CYS A 155 8.83 -14.71 -1.72
CA CYS A 155 7.59 -13.98 -1.43
C CYS A 155 6.92 -14.59 -0.18
N LEU A 156 5.86 -13.95 0.31
CA LEU A 156 4.88 -14.65 1.15
C LEU A 156 3.64 -14.99 0.32
N SER A 157 3.02 -16.13 0.58
CA SER A 157 1.63 -16.32 0.19
C SER A 157 0.78 -15.58 1.19
N LEU A 158 -0.16 -14.78 0.72
CA LEU A 158 -1.25 -14.27 1.53
C LEU A 158 -2.45 -15.21 1.43
N THR A 159 -3.36 -15.06 2.39
CA THR A 159 -4.72 -15.59 2.31
C THR A 159 -5.62 -14.55 2.92
N ALA A 160 -6.55 -14.02 2.12
CA ALA A 160 -7.53 -13.05 2.61
C ALA A 160 -8.88 -13.72 2.86
N SER A 161 -9.49 -13.37 3.98
CA SER A 161 -10.84 -13.75 4.36
C SER A 161 -11.56 -12.54 4.93
N PHE A 162 -12.91 -12.58 4.94
CA PHE A 162 -13.71 -11.47 5.46
C PHE A 162 -13.20 -11.05 6.86
N PRO A 163 -12.91 -9.76 7.08
CA PRO A 163 -13.34 -8.61 6.27
C PRO A 163 -12.47 -8.24 5.05
N SER A 164 -11.30 -8.84 4.87
CA SER A 164 -10.41 -8.56 3.73
C SER A 164 -10.80 -9.28 2.44
N THR A 165 -10.22 -8.79 1.33
CA THR A 165 -10.33 -9.39 0.00
C THR A 165 -8.94 -9.55 -0.63
N ALA A 166 -8.71 -10.71 -1.25
CA ALA A 166 -7.54 -10.93 -2.10
C ALA A 166 -7.81 -10.29 -3.47
N ILE A 167 -6.89 -9.44 -3.93
CA ILE A 167 -7.07 -8.65 -5.15
C ILE A 167 -6.01 -8.95 -6.23
N ALA A 168 -4.95 -9.68 -5.87
CA ALA A 168 -4.03 -10.30 -6.82
C ALA A 168 -3.67 -11.71 -6.36
N SER A 169 -3.71 -12.70 -7.26
CA SER A 169 -3.33 -14.09 -6.96
C SER A 169 -2.85 -14.84 -8.21
N ASP A 170 -2.13 -15.95 -8.06
CA ASP A 170 -1.84 -16.89 -9.16
C ASP A 170 -2.90 -18.01 -9.29
N GLY A 171 -3.99 -17.91 -8.53
CA GLY A 171 -5.04 -18.93 -8.41
C GLY A 171 -4.77 -20.01 -7.36
N LEU A 172 -3.58 -20.03 -6.74
CA LEU A 172 -3.21 -20.89 -5.61
C LEU A 172 -2.81 -20.08 -4.37
N HIS A 173 -2.21 -18.92 -4.59
CA HIS A 173 -1.59 -18.05 -3.60
C HIS A 173 -2.01 -16.61 -3.88
N ASP A 174 -2.43 -15.89 -2.82
CA ASP A 174 -2.71 -14.47 -2.91
C ASP A 174 -1.40 -13.68 -2.71
N TYR A 175 -1.26 -12.56 -3.40
CA TYR A 175 -0.09 -11.69 -3.33
C TYR A 175 -0.40 -10.29 -2.86
N VAL A 176 -1.64 -9.84 -3.07
CA VAL A 176 -2.12 -8.57 -2.56
C VAL A 176 -3.46 -8.80 -1.89
N ALA A 177 -3.56 -8.37 -0.64
CA ALA A 177 -4.80 -8.35 0.12
C ALA A 177 -5.12 -6.92 0.56
N CYS A 178 -6.39 -6.56 0.52
CA CYS A 178 -6.87 -5.27 1.00
C CYS A 178 -8.00 -5.43 2.02
N TYR A 179 -8.00 -4.52 2.99
CA TYR A 179 -9.04 -4.33 4.00
C TYR A 179 -9.62 -2.93 3.83
N GLU A 180 -10.93 -2.80 3.98
CA GLU A 180 -11.64 -1.52 3.99
C GLU A 180 -12.74 -1.56 5.04
N ASN A 181 -12.79 -0.52 5.88
CA ASN A 181 -13.78 -0.39 6.95
C ASN A 181 -14.82 0.68 6.64
N GLU A 182 -15.79 0.35 5.78
CA GLU A 182 -16.94 1.23 5.45
C GLU A 182 -17.78 1.63 6.70
N ALA A 183 -17.67 0.88 7.80
CA ALA A 183 -18.44 1.11 9.01
C ALA A 183 -17.77 2.08 10.01
N ARG A 184 -16.46 2.33 9.91
CA ARG A 184 -15.68 3.15 10.86
C ARG A 184 -14.67 4.05 10.13
N GLY A 185 -15.18 5.15 9.58
CA GLY A 185 -14.32 6.23 9.07
C GLY A 185 -13.64 5.95 7.73
N ASP A 186 -14.06 4.89 7.03
CA ASP A 186 -13.56 4.48 5.71
C ASP A 186 -12.10 4.01 5.68
N GLY A 187 -11.47 3.73 6.83
CA GLY A 187 -10.06 3.37 6.89
C GLY A 187 -9.71 2.09 6.13
N ALA A 188 -8.47 2.00 5.64
CA ALA A 188 -8.06 0.97 4.72
C ALA A 188 -6.64 0.46 4.97
N ALA A 189 -6.41 -0.81 4.63
CA ALA A 189 -5.07 -1.40 4.66
C ALA A 189 -4.78 -2.19 3.37
N VAL A 190 -3.55 -2.08 2.87
CA VAL A 190 -3.02 -2.88 1.74
C VAL A 190 -1.80 -3.66 2.22
N TRP A 191 -1.84 -4.96 1.98
CA TRP A 191 -0.75 -5.88 2.28
C TRP A 191 -0.25 -6.49 0.98
N VAL A 192 1.05 -6.36 0.73
CA VAL A 192 1.69 -6.94 -0.45
C VAL A 192 2.74 -7.96 -0.02
N SER A 193 2.77 -9.10 -0.70
CA SER A 193 3.64 -10.23 -0.38
C SER A 193 5.15 -9.98 -0.50
N GLN A 194 5.54 -8.83 -1.07
CA GLN A 194 6.94 -8.46 -1.29
C GLN A 194 7.12 -6.94 -1.16
N TYR A 195 8.03 -6.53 -0.28
CA TYR A 195 8.39 -5.13 -0.09
C TYR A 195 9.24 -4.57 -1.25
N ARG A 196 9.99 -5.42 -1.98
CA ARG A 196 10.94 -5.00 -3.04
C ARG A 196 10.30 -4.20 -4.17
N MET A 197 9.00 -4.36 -4.39
CA MET A 197 8.31 -3.57 -5.42
C MET A 197 8.33 -2.05 -5.16
N MET A 198 8.59 -1.63 -3.91
CA MET A 198 8.78 -0.22 -3.56
C MET A 198 10.25 0.22 -3.63
N SER A 199 11.18 -0.72 -3.72
CA SER A 199 12.60 -0.39 -3.74
C SER A 199 13.00 0.30 -5.04
N ASP A 200 14.02 1.15 -5.03
CA ASP A 200 14.47 1.91 -6.19
C ASP A 200 14.77 0.99 -7.39
N ASP A 201 15.38 -0.18 -7.13
CA ASP A 201 15.64 -1.20 -8.15
C ASP A 201 14.36 -1.89 -8.66
N GLY A 202 13.33 -2.02 -7.81
CA GLY A 202 12.08 -2.72 -8.13
C GLY A 202 10.93 -1.80 -8.60
N LEU A 203 11.10 -0.48 -8.50
CA LEU A 203 10.04 0.50 -8.77
C LEU A 203 9.73 0.60 -10.27
N ASP A 204 10.78 0.62 -11.09
CA ASP A 204 10.72 0.71 -12.56
C ASP A 204 10.41 -0.63 -13.24
N ASP A 205 10.33 -1.70 -12.44
CA ASP A 205 10.02 -3.04 -12.91
C ASP A 205 8.51 -3.18 -13.15
N TYR A 206 8.14 -3.54 -14.39
CA TYR A 206 6.76 -3.79 -14.81
C TYR A 206 5.83 -2.57 -14.60
N ASP A 207 4.66 -2.73 -13.99
CA ASP A 207 3.76 -1.62 -13.61
C ASP A 207 3.75 -1.38 -12.07
N ASN A 208 4.82 -1.73 -11.35
CA ASN A 208 4.89 -1.59 -9.88
C ASN A 208 4.63 -0.15 -9.41
N LEU A 209 5.26 0.84 -10.05
CA LEU A 209 5.03 2.26 -9.74
C LEU A 209 3.56 2.68 -9.95
N ALA A 210 2.89 2.19 -11.00
CA ALA A 210 1.49 2.51 -11.25
C ALA A 210 0.57 1.91 -10.16
N PHE A 211 0.81 0.65 -9.79
CA PHE A 211 0.12 0.02 -8.66
C PHE A 211 0.32 0.80 -7.36
N LEU A 212 1.56 1.16 -7.02
CA LEU A 212 1.88 1.91 -5.80
C LEU A 212 1.20 3.29 -5.78
N ARG A 213 1.20 4.01 -6.91
CA ARG A 213 0.48 5.30 -7.00
C ARG A 213 -1.01 5.14 -6.73
N ASN A 214 -1.64 4.10 -7.28
CA ASN A 214 -3.05 3.80 -7.02
C ASN A 214 -3.27 3.41 -5.55
N ALA A 215 -2.36 2.63 -4.96
CA ALA A 215 -2.41 2.23 -3.56
C ALA A 215 -2.43 3.43 -2.62
N PHE A 216 -1.52 4.38 -2.81
CA PHE A 216 -1.45 5.55 -1.95
C PHE A 216 -2.59 6.54 -2.20
N ALA A 217 -3.06 6.68 -3.44
CA ALA A 217 -4.27 7.47 -3.73
C ALA A 217 -5.51 6.90 -3.03
N TRP A 218 -5.68 5.57 -3.06
CA TRP A 218 -6.78 4.86 -2.42
C TRP A 218 -6.69 4.91 -0.89
N LEU A 219 -5.52 4.58 -0.32
CA LEU A 219 -5.27 4.59 1.13
C LEU A 219 -5.41 5.97 1.76
N SER A 220 -5.21 7.04 1.00
CA SER A 220 -5.32 8.39 1.52
C SER A 220 -6.75 8.95 1.39
N HIS A 221 -7.73 8.20 0.88
CA HIS A 221 -9.14 8.60 0.76
C HIS A 221 -9.38 9.94 0.02
N GLY A 222 -8.42 10.40 -0.80
CA GLY A 222 -8.42 11.75 -1.35
C GLY A 222 -7.50 12.00 -2.54
N GLY A 223 -6.77 11.00 -3.02
CA GLY A 223 -6.06 11.10 -4.29
C GLY A 223 -7.00 10.73 -5.45
N ASP A 224 -7.05 11.55 -6.50
CA ASP A 224 -7.60 11.09 -7.78
C ASP A 224 -6.82 9.83 -8.16
N VAL A 225 -7.50 8.66 -8.18
CA VAL A 225 -6.92 7.45 -8.79
C VAL A 225 -6.64 7.80 -10.23
N ALA A 226 -5.36 7.90 -10.58
CA ALA A 226 -4.97 8.43 -11.87
C ALA A 226 -5.47 7.49 -12.96
N ASP A 227 -6.26 8.02 -13.91
CA ASP A 227 -6.53 7.40 -15.21
C ASP A 227 -5.27 7.39 -16.12
N GLU A 228 -4.08 7.20 -15.53
CA GLU A 228 -2.84 7.06 -16.28
C GLU A 228 -2.84 5.66 -16.89
N ALA A 229 -3.29 5.57 -18.15
CA ALA A 229 -3.08 4.41 -18.98
C ALA A 229 -1.58 4.06 -18.97
N SER A 230 -1.25 2.82 -18.56
CA SER A 230 0.12 2.33 -18.58
C SER A 230 0.81 2.68 -19.91
N SER A 231 2.03 3.20 -19.83
CA SER A 231 2.87 3.45 -21.00
C SER A 231 3.24 2.17 -21.74
N TRP A 232 2.97 1.00 -21.16
CA TRP A 232 3.00 -0.29 -21.82
C TRP A 232 1.70 -0.47 -22.60
N GLY A 233 1.65 0.19 -23.77
CA GLY A 233 0.57 0.02 -24.74
C GLY A 233 0.35 -1.45 -25.09
N GLU A 234 -0.92 -1.87 -25.10
CA GLU A 234 -1.45 -3.14 -25.61
C GLU A 234 -0.57 -4.38 -25.38
N VAL A 235 -0.84 -5.12 -24.29
CA VAL A 235 -0.71 -6.58 -24.16
C VAL A 235 0.18 -7.24 -25.22
N LYS A 236 1.49 -7.24 -24.99
CA LYS A 236 2.37 -8.16 -25.72
C LYS A 236 2.38 -9.50 -25.01
N ARG A 237 1.51 -10.40 -25.48
CA ARG A 237 1.69 -11.87 -25.33
C ARG A 237 3.15 -12.26 -25.57
N LEU A 238 3.81 -12.83 -24.56
CA LEU A 238 5.10 -13.51 -24.64
C LEU A 238 5.05 -14.59 -23.54
N TYR A 239 4.98 -15.91 -23.75
CA TYR A 239 5.29 -16.84 -24.84
C TYR A 239 4.33 -18.06 -24.83
N ARG A 240 4.45 -18.90 -25.85
CA ARG A 240 3.68 -20.14 -26.08
C ARG A 240 3.77 -21.17 -24.96
#